data_AF-A0A969CCR9-F1
#
_entry.id   AF-A0A969CCR9-F1
#
_cell.length_a   1.000
_cell.length_b   1.000
_cell.length_c   1.000
_cell.angle_alpha   90.00
_cell.angle_beta   90.00
_cell.angle_gamma   90.00
#
_symmetry.space_group_name_H-M   'P 1'
#
loop_
_entity.id
_entity.type
_entity.pdbx_description
1 polymer ?
#
loop_
_entity_poly.entity_id
_entity_poly.type
_entity_poly.pdbx_seq_one_letter_code
_entity_poly.pdbx_strand_id
1 'polypeptide(L)'
;QHCLCQKRYIPDASDDKQQQGIRDNLGFESLTIDPETFSPGGLDPFRLFAAVEAPLMQDFDSEGTNKLRLLHYIIVDKTPQLVSENLYEVAPAPLSILNGLTELVTVTGGQFLSLERSFGLSGYGARIYQVAPGAATDTSRIKSFKGRSSSIEPVRKKLLLDLNDLGIPLYNLEGMTLGPRFSDGSQSLVLVSDDNFDDAQKTQFLLFRLKTGF
;
A
#
# COMPACT_ATOMS: atom_id res chain seq x y z
N GLN A 1 25.16 9.28 -0.84
CA GLN A 1 24.00 8.38 -1.06
C GLN A 1 22.78 9.07 -0.48
N HIS A 2 21.86 9.53 -1.32
CA HIS A 2 20.58 10.07 -0.86
C HIS A 2 19.63 8.88 -0.72
N CYS A 3 19.36 8.46 0.52
CA CYS A 3 18.39 7.41 0.77
C CYS A 3 16.99 7.93 0.41
N LEU A 4 16.21 7.13 -0.33
CA LEU A 4 14.79 7.38 -0.58
C LEU A 4 14.03 7.59 0.75
N CYS A 5 14.46 6.90 1.80
CA CYS A 5 13.72 6.84 3.05
C CYS A 5 14.17 7.88 4.08
N GLN A 6 13.21 8.61 4.66
CA GLN A 6 13.47 9.47 5.81
C GLN A 6 13.94 8.65 7.03
N LYS A 7 14.72 9.27 7.93
CA LYS A 7 15.23 8.61 9.15
C LYS A 7 14.16 7.89 9.98
N ARG A 8 12.91 8.37 9.97
CA ARG A 8 11.78 7.79 10.73
C ARG A 8 11.41 6.36 10.33
N TYR A 9 11.83 5.91 9.15
CA TYR A 9 11.58 4.55 8.65
C TYR A 9 12.72 3.60 9.04
N ILE A 10 13.86 4.12 9.47
CA ILE A 10 15.02 3.33 9.89
C ILE A 10 14.76 2.85 11.33
N PRO A 11 14.80 1.53 11.58
CA PRO A 11 14.74 0.97 12.92
C PRO A 11 15.83 1.56 13.82
N ASP A 12 15.48 1.94 15.05
CA ASP A 12 16.49 2.25 16.06
C ASP A 12 17.10 0.95 16.60
N ALA A 13 18.43 0.85 16.57
CA ALA A 13 19.18 -0.38 16.82
C ALA A 13 19.24 -0.82 18.30
N SER A 14 18.23 -0.49 19.11
CA SER A 14 18.15 -0.97 20.50
C SER A 14 17.36 -2.28 20.54
N ASP A 15 18.07 -3.40 20.60
CA ASP A 15 17.52 -4.77 20.59
C ASP A 15 16.45 -5.01 21.67
N ASP A 16 16.46 -4.26 22.77
CA ASP A 16 15.54 -4.56 23.87
C ASP A 16 14.14 -3.97 23.67
N LYS A 17 13.97 -2.84 22.96
CA LYS A 17 12.66 -2.19 22.69
C LYS A 17 12.75 -1.18 21.53
N GLN A 18 12.73 -1.63 20.27
CA GLN A 18 12.60 -0.74 19.11
C GLN A 18 11.46 0.29 19.34
N GLN A 19 11.73 1.59 19.18
CA GLN A 19 10.74 2.66 19.33
C GLN A 19 10.45 3.38 18.01
N GLN A 20 11.31 3.21 17.01
CA GLN A 20 11.19 3.90 15.73
C GLN A 20 11.36 2.94 14.56
N GLY A 21 10.77 3.28 13.42
CA GLY A 21 11.06 2.64 12.13
C GLY A 21 10.02 1.61 11.71
N ILE A 22 10.33 0.96 10.58
CA ILE A 22 9.57 -0.20 10.12
C ILE A 22 9.64 -1.33 11.14
N ARG A 23 8.59 -2.11 11.21
CA ARG A 23 8.54 -3.30 12.06
C ARG A 23 9.11 -4.49 11.29
N ASP A 24 9.65 -5.45 12.04
CA ASP A 24 10.11 -6.71 11.44
C ASP A 24 8.98 -7.35 10.63
N ASN A 25 9.31 -7.75 9.40
CA ASN A 25 8.37 -8.33 8.42
C ASN A 25 7.08 -7.50 8.17
N LEU A 26 7.15 -6.18 8.30
CA LEU A 26 6.01 -5.25 8.12
C LEU A 26 6.50 -3.90 7.55
N GLY A 27 7.47 -3.97 6.63
CA GLY A 27 8.18 -2.85 6.03
C GLY A 27 7.46 -2.29 4.80
N PHE A 28 8.23 -1.89 3.78
CA PHE A 28 7.66 -1.50 2.50
C PHE A 28 7.22 -2.73 1.72
N GLU A 29 5.92 -2.82 1.42
CA GLU A 29 5.35 -3.87 0.57
C GLU A 29 4.82 -3.29 -0.74
N SER A 30 4.27 -2.07 -0.70
CA SER A 30 3.65 -1.47 -1.88
C SER A 30 4.57 -0.45 -2.57
N LEU A 31 4.74 -0.60 -3.89
CA LEU A 31 5.51 0.31 -4.73
C LEU A 31 4.90 0.41 -6.12
N THR A 32 4.59 1.63 -6.55
CA THR A 32 4.10 1.88 -7.91
C THR A 32 4.70 3.14 -8.50
N ILE A 33 4.83 3.15 -9.83
CA ILE A 33 5.21 4.33 -10.62
C ILE A 33 3.96 4.85 -11.32
N ASP A 34 3.95 6.14 -11.67
CA ASP A 34 2.93 6.67 -12.56
C ASP A 34 3.33 6.37 -14.01
N PRO A 35 2.65 5.41 -14.69
CA PRO A 35 3.04 4.98 -16.03
C PRO A 35 2.85 6.08 -17.08
N GLU A 36 1.99 7.08 -16.84
CA GLU A 36 1.79 8.21 -17.76
C GLU A 36 3.01 9.15 -17.77
N THR A 37 3.78 9.15 -16.68
CA THR A 37 4.97 10.00 -16.52
C THR A 37 6.29 9.22 -16.62
N PHE A 38 6.25 7.90 -16.72
CA PHE A 38 7.45 7.07 -16.68
C PHE A 38 8.33 7.28 -17.92
N SER A 39 9.59 7.67 -17.68
CA SER A 39 10.60 7.85 -18.72
C SER A 39 11.69 6.77 -18.62
N PRO A 40 11.85 5.91 -19.64
CA PRO A 40 12.94 4.94 -19.70
C PRO A 40 14.30 5.64 -19.58
N GLY A 41 15.08 5.27 -18.56
CA GLY A 41 16.38 5.89 -18.26
C GLY A 41 16.34 7.02 -17.22
N GLY A 42 15.15 7.43 -16.78
CA GLY A 42 14.96 8.44 -15.73
C GLY A 42 15.41 9.84 -16.14
N LEU A 43 15.39 10.12 -17.46
CA LEU A 43 15.74 11.42 -18.02
C LEU A 43 14.61 12.43 -17.83
N ASP A 44 13.35 12.01 -18.02
CA ASP A 44 12.21 12.85 -17.67
C ASP A 44 11.72 12.57 -16.24
N PRO A 45 11.20 13.59 -15.55
CA PRO A 45 10.63 13.42 -14.23
C PRO A 45 9.46 12.44 -14.21
N PHE A 46 9.49 11.46 -13.31
CA PHE A 46 8.37 10.54 -13.09
C PHE A 46 8.02 10.42 -11.61
N ARG A 47 6.77 10.07 -11.32
CA ARG A 47 6.29 9.89 -9.95
C ARG A 47 6.43 8.45 -9.48
N LEU A 48 6.78 8.30 -8.21
CA LEU A 48 6.91 7.04 -7.50
C LEU A 48 6.14 7.14 -6.19
N PHE A 49 5.37 6.11 -5.88
CA PHE A 49 4.60 5.99 -4.66
C PHE A 49 5.01 4.73 -3.93
N ALA A 50 5.21 4.83 -2.62
CA ALA A 50 5.58 3.69 -1.79
C ALA A 50 4.81 3.74 -0.47
N ALA A 51 4.47 2.60 0.09
CA ALA A 51 3.82 2.53 1.40
C ALA A 51 4.32 1.33 2.20
N VAL A 52 4.24 1.47 3.52
CA VAL A 52 4.53 0.40 4.46
C VAL A 52 3.29 -0.48 4.67
N GLU A 53 3.47 -1.78 4.94
CA GLU A 53 2.38 -2.73 5.19
C GLU A 53 1.61 -2.41 6.47
N ALA A 54 2.33 -1.98 7.51
CA ALA A 54 1.78 -1.71 8.82
C ALA A 54 2.30 -0.38 9.40
N PRO A 55 1.68 0.14 10.48
CA PRO A 55 2.16 1.35 11.14
C PRO A 55 3.63 1.22 11.59
N LEU A 56 4.39 2.31 11.44
CA LEU A 56 5.73 2.41 12.03
C LEU A 56 5.65 2.28 13.55
N MET A 57 6.74 1.89 14.21
CA MET A 57 6.78 1.71 15.68
C MET A 57 6.31 2.96 16.44
N GLN A 58 6.72 4.15 15.99
CA GLN A 58 6.30 5.41 16.60
C GLN A 58 4.85 5.79 16.30
N ASP A 59 4.22 5.21 15.28
CA ASP A 59 2.83 5.49 14.89
C ASP A 59 1.83 4.53 15.52
N PHE A 60 2.31 3.37 15.96
CA PHE A 60 1.50 2.35 16.61
C PHE A 60 0.94 2.86 17.94
N ASP A 61 -0.38 2.79 18.11
CA ASP A 61 -1.07 3.05 19.38
C ASP A 61 -2.23 2.06 19.57
N SER A 62 -2.80 1.99 20.78
CA SER A 62 -3.88 1.05 21.11
C SER A 62 -5.17 1.26 20.28
N GLU A 63 -5.31 2.42 19.63
CA GLU A 63 -6.44 2.81 18.79
C GLU A 63 -6.04 2.91 17.29
N GLY A 64 -4.79 2.63 16.93
CA GLY A 64 -4.12 3.16 15.74
C GLY A 64 -3.32 2.13 14.96
N THR A 65 -3.74 0.87 15.05
CA THR A 65 -3.17 -0.25 14.28
C THR A 65 -3.37 -0.13 12.77
N ASN A 66 -4.13 0.87 12.31
CA ASN A 66 -4.48 1.09 10.91
C ASN A 66 -3.82 2.30 10.25
N LYS A 67 -2.96 3.05 10.95
CA LYS A 67 -2.38 4.32 10.47
C LYS A 67 -1.04 4.10 9.76
N LEU A 68 -1.07 4.02 8.44
CA LEU A 68 0.08 3.85 7.56
C LEU A 68 0.51 5.19 6.96
N ARG A 69 1.69 5.18 6.32
CA ARG A 69 2.21 6.32 5.57
C ARG A 69 2.35 5.96 4.10
N LEU A 70 1.70 6.75 3.25
CA LEU A 70 1.88 6.75 1.80
C LEU A 70 2.91 7.82 1.44
N LEU A 71 4.02 7.42 0.86
CA LEU A 71 5.07 8.30 0.37
C LEU A 71 4.87 8.56 -1.12
N HIS A 72 5.10 9.80 -1.52
CA HIS A 72 5.03 10.24 -2.90
C HIS A 72 6.30 11.00 -3.24
N TYR A 73 7.05 10.47 -4.20
CA TYR A 73 8.28 11.03 -4.72
C TYR A 73 8.10 11.48 -6.17
N ILE A 74 8.87 12.48 -6.55
CA ILE A 74 9.24 12.74 -7.93
C ILE A 74 10.71 12.37 -8.11
N ILE A 75 11.02 11.61 -9.16
CA ILE A 75 12.39 11.24 -9.52
C ILE A 75 12.83 12.15 -10.65
N VAL A 76 13.85 12.99 -10.42
CA VAL A 76 14.40 13.92 -11.41
C VAL A 76 15.88 13.61 -11.57
N ASP A 77 16.34 13.29 -12.78
CA ASP A 77 17.73 12.91 -13.04
C ASP A 77 18.26 11.88 -12.02
N LYS A 78 17.51 10.79 -11.86
CA LYS A 78 17.77 9.68 -10.91
C LYS A 78 17.83 10.09 -9.43
N THR A 79 17.44 11.32 -9.10
CA THR A 79 17.44 11.83 -7.73
C THR A 79 16.00 11.88 -7.19
N PRO A 80 15.71 11.17 -6.08
CA PRO A 80 14.39 11.22 -5.48
C PRO A 80 14.19 12.52 -4.70
N GLN A 81 13.03 13.13 -4.88
CA GLN A 81 12.56 14.26 -4.09
C GLN A 81 11.20 13.92 -3.50
N LEU A 82 11.09 13.97 -2.17
CA LEU A 82 9.81 13.73 -1.49
C LEU A 82 8.87 14.91 -1.79
N VAL A 83 7.74 14.60 -2.40
CA VAL A 83 6.68 15.57 -2.73
C VAL A 83 5.70 15.67 -1.57
N SER A 84 5.26 14.52 -1.05
CA SER A 84 4.36 14.46 0.11
C SER A 84 4.51 13.13 0.84
N GLU A 85 4.14 13.15 2.11
CA GLU A 85 3.79 11.95 2.85
C GLU A 85 2.35 12.12 3.32
N ASN A 86 1.51 11.09 3.22
CA ASN A 86 0.10 11.20 3.55
C ASN A 86 -0.32 10.06 4.49
N LEU A 87 -1.28 10.32 5.37
CA LEU A 87 -1.89 9.27 6.20
C LEU A 87 -2.73 8.36 5.30
N TYR A 88 -2.40 7.08 5.29
CA TYR A 88 -3.22 6.02 4.72
C TYR A 88 -3.86 5.25 5.87
N GLU A 89 -5.18 5.10 5.89
CA GLU A 89 -5.88 4.32 6.91
C GLU A 89 -6.32 2.98 6.33
N VAL A 90 -5.81 1.87 6.86
CA VAL A 90 -6.26 0.52 6.51
C VAL A 90 -7.67 0.30 7.09
N ALA A 91 -8.54 -0.35 6.34
CA ALA A 91 -9.89 -0.62 6.82
C ALA A 91 -9.83 -1.66 7.93
N PRO A 92 -10.64 -1.55 9.00
CA PRO A 92 -10.71 -2.58 10.02
C PRO A 92 -11.04 -3.95 9.44
N ALA A 93 -10.32 -4.98 9.90
CA ALA A 93 -10.60 -6.37 9.61
C ALA A 93 -10.89 -7.09 10.94
N PRO A 94 -12.17 -7.29 11.31
CA PRO A 94 -12.53 -7.97 12.55
C PRO A 94 -11.90 -9.35 12.66
N LEU A 95 -11.53 -9.77 13.87
CA LEU A 95 -10.96 -11.10 14.16
C LEU A 95 -9.65 -11.41 13.41
N SER A 96 -8.99 -10.38 12.87
CA SER A 96 -7.70 -10.49 12.20
C SER A 96 -6.56 -10.17 13.15
N ILE A 97 -5.48 -10.94 13.06
CA ILE A 97 -4.22 -10.71 13.78
C ILE A 97 -3.21 -9.92 12.94
N LEU A 98 -3.35 -9.97 11.61
CA LEU A 98 -2.61 -9.18 10.65
C LEU A 98 -3.60 -8.46 9.73
N ASN A 99 -3.33 -7.20 9.42
CA ASN A 99 -4.12 -6.39 8.51
C ASN A 99 -3.24 -5.26 7.98
N GLY A 100 -3.02 -5.23 6.68
CA GLY A 100 -2.04 -4.34 6.09
C GLY A 100 -2.30 -4.03 4.63
N LEU A 101 -1.60 -3.01 4.15
CA LEU A 101 -1.57 -2.64 2.74
C LEU A 101 -0.46 -3.44 2.05
N THR A 102 -0.81 -4.36 1.16
CA THR A 102 0.17 -5.23 0.52
C THR A 102 0.58 -4.72 -0.85
N GLU A 103 -0.32 -4.12 -1.62
CA GLU A 103 0.04 -3.59 -2.94
C GLU A 103 -0.68 -2.29 -3.31
N LEU A 104 -0.02 -1.49 -4.15
CA LEU A 104 -0.55 -0.31 -4.83
C LEU A 104 -0.30 -0.43 -6.34
N VAL A 105 -1.29 -0.08 -7.13
CA VAL A 105 -1.17 0.00 -8.60
C VAL A 105 -1.70 1.34 -9.06
N THR A 106 -0.86 2.15 -9.70
CA THR A 106 -1.30 3.42 -10.29
C THR A 106 -2.26 3.17 -11.44
N VAL A 107 -3.36 3.90 -11.44
CA VAL A 107 -4.30 4.02 -12.56
C VAL A 107 -4.35 5.48 -13.03
N THR A 108 -5.17 5.77 -14.04
CA THR A 108 -5.23 7.10 -14.67
C THR A 108 -5.63 8.21 -13.69
N GLY A 109 -5.06 9.41 -13.88
CA GLY A 109 -5.48 10.61 -13.16
C GLY A 109 -4.99 10.72 -11.71
N GLY A 110 -3.85 10.09 -11.38
CA GLY A 110 -3.25 10.15 -10.04
C GLY A 110 -4.02 9.37 -8.98
N GLN A 111 -4.79 8.37 -9.41
CA GLN A 111 -5.51 7.44 -8.54
C GLN A 111 -4.77 6.09 -8.48
N PHE A 112 -5.07 5.30 -7.47
CA PHE A 112 -4.52 3.94 -7.34
C PHE A 112 -5.62 2.92 -7.11
N LEU A 113 -5.30 1.67 -7.41
CA LEU A 113 -5.89 0.52 -6.75
C LEU A 113 -4.97 0.14 -5.59
N SER A 114 -5.53 -0.07 -4.40
CA SER A 114 -4.81 -0.70 -3.29
C SER A 114 -5.36 -2.08 -2.99
N LEU A 115 -4.48 -2.98 -2.57
CA LEU A 115 -4.80 -4.29 -2.03
C LEU A 115 -4.55 -4.27 -0.53
N GLU A 116 -5.60 -4.40 0.27
CA GLU A 116 -5.48 -4.59 1.72
C GLU A 116 -5.72 -6.06 2.05
N ARG A 117 -4.76 -6.70 2.71
CA ARG A 117 -4.80 -8.11 3.10
C ARG A 117 -4.93 -8.22 4.61
N SER A 118 -5.79 -9.12 5.05
CA SER A 118 -5.96 -9.50 6.46
C SER A 118 -5.76 -11.01 6.65
N PHE A 119 -5.25 -11.41 7.81
CA PHE A 119 -5.15 -12.81 8.22
C PHE A 119 -5.62 -12.96 9.67
N GLY A 120 -6.45 -13.96 9.94
CA GLY A 120 -7.09 -14.16 11.23
C GLY A 120 -7.74 -15.52 11.41
N LEU A 121 -8.67 -15.60 12.37
CA LEU A 121 -9.38 -16.85 12.69
C LEU A 121 -10.17 -17.45 11.52
N SER A 122 -10.59 -16.60 10.57
CA SER A 122 -11.31 -17.02 9.36
C SER A 122 -10.38 -17.27 8.16
N GLY A 123 -9.06 -17.28 8.36
CA GLY A 123 -8.07 -17.39 7.29
C GLY A 123 -7.73 -16.04 6.67
N TYR A 124 -7.34 -16.06 5.40
CA TYR A 124 -7.03 -14.85 4.63
C TYR A 124 -8.31 -14.15 4.16
N GLY A 125 -8.28 -12.82 4.22
CA GLY A 125 -9.24 -11.93 3.58
C GLY A 125 -8.47 -10.87 2.80
N ALA A 126 -9.07 -10.34 1.74
CA ALA A 126 -8.45 -9.27 0.97
C ALA A 126 -9.50 -8.34 0.36
N ARG A 127 -9.16 -7.06 0.21
CA ARG A 127 -10.05 -6.03 -0.32
C ARG A 127 -9.31 -5.14 -1.30
N ILE A 128 -9.97 -4.77 -2.38
CA ILE A 128 -9.47 -3.83 -3.37
C ILE A 128 -10.18 -2.49 -3.18
N TYR A 129 -9.40 -1.42 -3.01
CA TYR A 129 -9.91 -0.05 -2.92
C TYR A 129 -9.43 0.79 -4.09
N GLN A 130 -10.25 1.74 -4.51
CA GLN A 130 -9.81 2.90 -5.27
C GLN A 130 -9.32 3.96 -4.29
N VAL A 131 -8.16 4.55 -4.57
CA VAL A 131 -7.45 5.46 -3.67
C VAL A 131 -7.13 6.76 -4.39
N ALA A 132 -7.41 7.89 -3.75
CA ALA A 132 -7.15 9.23 -4.28
C ALA A 132 -6.42 10.09 -3.23
N PRO A 133 -5.10 10.34 -3.38
CA PRO A 133 -4.30 11.05 -2.38
C PRO A 133 -4.37 12.59 -2.53
N GLY A 134 -4.91 13.11 -3.65
CA GLY A 134 -4.72 14.50 -4.07
C GLY A 134 -5.24 15.57 -3.09
N ALA A 135 -6.14 15.22 -2.17
CA ALA A 135 -6.67 16.11 -1.14
C ALA A 135 -6.13 15.81 0.27
N ALA A 136 -5.26 14.82 0.43
CA ALA A 136 -4.72 14.43 1.73
C ALA A 136 -3.72 15.47 2.25
N THR A 137 -3.71 15.68 3.56
CA THR A 137 -2.74 16.58 4.19
C THR A 137 -1.32 16.03 4.06
N ASP A 138 -0.34 16.89 3.74
CA ASP A 138 1.07 16.49 3.82
C ASP A 138 1.50 16.35 5.29
N THR A 139 1.86 15.13 5.65
CA THR A 139 2.31 14.72 6.98
C THR A 139 3.82 14.57 7.08
N SER A 140 4.60 14.97 6.07
CA SER A 140 6.06 14.82 6.02
C SER A 140 6.79 15.41 7.23
N ARG A 141 6.18 16.38 7.91
CA ARG A 141 6.72 17.04 9.13
C ARG A 141 6.16 16.46 10.44
N ILE A 142 5.19 15.55 10.38
CA ILE A 142 4.52 14.97 11.54
C ILE A 142 5.29 13.73 11.99
N LYS A 143 5.98 13.81 13.13
CA LYS A 143 6.87 12.75 13.64
C LYS A 143 6.15 11.44 13.96
N SER A 144 4.93 11.54 14.49
CA SER A 144 4.14 10.38 14.91
C SER A 144 2.64 10.66 14.76
N PHE A 145 1.87 9.62 14.48
CA PHE A 145 0.42 9.61 14.43
C PHE A 145 -0.27 9.19 15.74
N LYS A 146 0.50 8.92 16.81
CA LYS A 146 -0.01 8.68 18.17
C LYS A 146 -0.83 9.86 18.67
N GLY A 147 -2.02 9.58 19.23
CA GLY A 147 -2.85 10.59 19.90
C GLY A 147 -3.39 11.70 18.99
N ARG A 148 -3.69 11.36 17.73
CA ARG A 148 -3.88 12.29 16.61
C ARG A 148 -4.88 13.44 16.88
N SER A 149 -4.51 14.63 16.41
CA SER A 149 -5.33 15.84 16.30
C SER A 149 -6.32 15.74 15.13
N SER A 150 -7.55 16.23 15.30
CA SER A 150 -8.66 16.25 14.33
C SER A 150 -8.42 17.02 13.01
N SER A 151 -7.20 17.47 12.75
CA SER A 151 -6.85 18.41 11.66
C SER A 151 -6.18 17.76 10.44
N ILE A 152 -6.01 16.43 10.43
CA ILE A 152 -5.32 15.76 9.33
C ILE A 152 -6.32 14.99 8.48
N GLU A 153 -6.42 15.39 7.21
CA GLU A 153 -7.22 14.69 6.19
C GLU A 153 -6.44 13.47 5.67
N PRO A 154 -6.95 12.24 5.88
CA PRO A 154 -6.33 11.04 5.34
C PRO A 154 -6.53 10.94 3.82
N VAL A 155 -5.77 10.04 3.21
CA VAL A 155 -6.00 9.60 1.83
C VAL A 155 -7.43 9.06 1.71
N ARG A 156 -8.17 9.54 0.71
CA ARG A 156 -9.54 9.07 0.45
C ARG A 156 -9.50 7.72 -0.26
N LYS A 157 -10.36 6.81 0.18
CA LYS A 157 -10.52 5.50 -0.45
C LYS A 157 -11.98 5.08 -0.56
N LYS A 158 -12.27 4.27 -1.57
CA LYS A 158 -13.59 3.69 -1.86
C LYS A 158 -13.41 2.20 -2.10
N LEU A 159 -14.13 1.36 -1.36
CA LEU A 159 -14.12 -0.09 -1.57
C LEU A 159 -14.68 -0.40 -2.96
N LEU A 160 -13.93 -1.17 -3.75
CA LEU A 160 -14.37 -1.66 -5.05
C LEU A 160 -14.82 -3.11 -4.98
N LEU A 161 -14.09 -3.95 -4.25
CA LEU A 161 -14.36 -5.37 -4.14
C LEU A 161 -13.84 -5.92 -2.81
N ASP A 162 -14.69 -6.63 -2.06
CA ASP A 162 -14.24 -7.56 -1.02
C ASP A 162 -14.05 -8.93 -1.67
N LEU A 163 -12.84 -9.47 -1.64
CA LEU A 163 -12.52 -10.73 -2.32
C LEU A 163 -13.16 -11.93 -1.62
N ASN A 164 -13.63 -11.78 -0.38
CA ASN A 164 -14.41 -12.82 0.29
C ASN A 164 -15.74 -13.10 -0.42
N ASP A 165 -16.29 -12.11 -1.14
CA ASP A 165 -17.53 -12.25 -1.89
C ASP A 165 -17.41 -13.22 -3.08
N LEU A 166 -16.18 -13.60 -3.47
CA LEU A 166 -15.94 -14.58 -4.51
C LEU A 166 -16.32 -16.01 -4.11
N GLY A 167 -16.45 -16.29 -2.80
CA GLY A 167 -16.80 -17.62 -2.30
C GLY A 167 -15.73 -18.69 -2.55
N ILE A 168 -14.47 -18.27 -2.74
CA ILE A 168 -13.31 -19.15 -2.92
C ILE A 168 -12.34 -18.99 -1.74
N PRO A 169 -11.51 -19.99 -1.44
CA PRO A 169 -10.38 -19.79 -0.53
C PRO A 169 -9.44 -18.71 -1.06
N LEU A 170 -9.05 -17.80 -0.16
CA LEU A 170 -8.02 -16.80 -0.43
C LEU A 170 -6.72 -17.21 0.28
N TYR A 171 -5.61 -16.77 -0.29
CA TYR A 171 -4.25 -17.00 0.23
C TYR A 171 -3.53 -15.68 0.46
N ASN A 172 -2.21 -15.70 0.66
CA ASN A 172 -1.38 -14.54 0.96
C ASN A 172 -1.24 -13.58 -0.23
N LEU A 173 -2.34 -12.94 -0.67
CA LEU A 173 -2.36 -12.03 -1.81
C LEU A 173 -1.50 -10.79 -1.55
N GLU A 174 -0.36 -10.71 -2.23
CA GLU A 174 0.65 -9.68 -2.03
C GLU A 174 1.10 -9.00 -3.32
N GLY A 175 0.75 -9.56 -4.48
CA GLY A 175 0.98 -8.91 -5.77
C GLY A 175 -0.31 -8.52 -6.47
N MET A 176 -0.29 -7.37 -7.14
CA MET A 176 -1.37 -6.87 -7.98
C MET A 176 -0.78 -6.04 -9.13
N THR A 177 -1.24 -6.24 -10.36
CA THR A 177 -0.78 -5.46 -11.51
C THR A 177 -1.82 -5.34 -12.60
N LEU A 178 -1.73 -4.28 -13.41
CA LEU A 178 -2.49 -4.17 -14.65
C LEU A 178 -1.87 -5.09 -15.71
N GLY A 179 -2.71 -5.92 -16.35
CA GLY A 179 -2.28 -6.80 -17.43
C GLY A 179 -2.60 -6.25 -18.83
N PRO A 180 -2.50 -7.09 -19.89
CA PRO A 180 -2.98 -6.76 -21.22
C PRO A 180 -4.49 -6.46 -21.23
N ARG A 181 -4.94 -5.59 -22.13
CA ARG A 181 -6.37 -5.36 -22.33
C ARG A 181 -7.05 -6.62 -22.89
N PHE A 182 -8.29 -6.86 -22.48
CA PHE A 182 -9.14 -7.87 -23.11
C PHE A 182 -9.52 -7.44 -24.53
N SER A 183 -10.08 -8.37 -25.32
CA SER A 183 -10.50 -8.11 -26.71
C SER A 183 -11.58 -7.03 -26.84
N ASP A 184 -12.35 -6.78 -25.78
CA ASP A 184 -13.33 -5.69 -25.69
C ASP A 184 -12.70 -4.34 -25.31
N GLY A 185 -11.36 -4.28 -25.16
CA GLY A 185 -10.60 -3.08 -24.79
C GLY A 185 -10.56 -2.79 -23.29
N SER A 186 -11.29 -3.55 -22.47
CA SER A 186 -11.28 -3.37 -21.01
C SER A 186 -9.92 -3.75 -20.41
N GLN A 187 -9.56 -3.06 -19.33
CA GLN A 187 -8.29 -3.25 -18.65
C GLN A 187 -8.35 -4.50 -17.76
N SER A 188 -7.35 -5.38 -17.85
CA SER A 188 -7.23 -6.52 -16.94
C SER A 188 -6.44 -6.14 -15.69
N LEU A 189 -6.77 -6.79 -14.58
CA LEU A 189 -6.09 -6.70 -13.29
C LEU A 189 -5.76 -8.13 -12.85
N VAL A 190 -4.50 -8.39 -12.55
CA VAL A 190 -4.01 -9.70 -12.08
C VAL A 190 -3.55 -9.54 -10.65
N LEU A 191 -4.00 -10.43 -9.77
CA LEU A 191 -3.47 -10.58 -8.42
C LEU A 191 -2.74 -11.92 -8.30
N VAL A 192 -1.75 -11.98 -7.41
CA VAL A 192 -1.00 -13.20 -7.08
C VAL A 192 -0.80 -13.30 -5.57
N SER A 193 -0.88 -14.52 -5.03
CA SER A 193 -0.47 -14.81 -3.66
C SER A 193 0.92 -15.42 -3.58
N ASP A 194 1.63 -15.06 -2.52
CA ASP A 194 2.79 -15.80 -2.05
C ASP A 194 2.32 -17.10 -1.36
N ASP A 195 3.07 -18.18 -1.54
CA ASP A 195 2.84 -19.43 -0.80
C ASP A 195 3.68 -19.51 0.49
N ASN A 196 4.53 -18.52 0.77
CA ASN A 196 5.40 -18.50 1.95
C ASN A 196 6.27 -19.77 2.09
N PHE A 197 6.50 -20.50 0.99
CA PHE A 197 7.12 -21.82 0.99
C PHE A 197 6.42 -22.85 1.93
N ASP A 198 5.12 -22.70 2.14
CA ASP A 198 4.28 -23.56 2.98
C ASP A 198 3.32 -24.38 2.12
N ASP A 199 3.37 -25.71 2.23
CA ASP A 199 2.51 -26.65 1.48
C ASP A 199 1.00 -26.42 1.72
N ALA A 200 0.62 -25.79 2.83
CA ALA A 200 -0.77 -25.44 3.12
C ALA A 200 -1.24 -24.20 2.34
N GLN A 201 -0.32 -23.38 1.84
CA GLN A 201 -0.57 -22.18 1.06
C GLN A 201 -0.35 -22.46 -0.43
N LYS A 202 -0.95 -21.64 -1.28
CA LYS A 202 -0.86 -21.82 -2.74
C LYS A 202 -0.54 -20.51 -3.41
N THR A 203 0.30 -20.57 -4.44
CA THR A 203 0.36 -19.51 -5.45
C THR A 203 -0.97 -19.50 -6.21
N GLN A 204 -1.79 -18.50 -5.95
CA GLN A 204 -3.11 -18.30 -6.54
C GLN A 204 -3.07 -17.07 -7.45
N PHE A 205 -3.51 -17.23 -8.71
CA PHE A 205 -3.72 -16.11 -9.61
C PHE A 205 -5.20 -15.79 -9.72
N LEU A 206 -5.57 -14.53 -9.53
CA LEU A 206 -6.91 -14.02 -9.76
C LEU A 206 -6.88 -12.99 -10.89
N LEU A 207 -7.73 -13.17 -11.90
CA LEU A 207 -7.83 -12.28 -13.05
C LEU A 207 -9.19 -11.58 -13.04
N PHE A 208 -9.16 -10.25 -13.01
CA PHE A 208 -10.34 -9.41 -13.06
C PHE A 208 -10.36 -8.52 -14.30
N ARG A 209 -11.57 -8.12 -14.66
CA ARG A 209 -11.83 -7.07 -15.65
C ARG A 209 -12.25 -5.80 -14.94
N LEU A 210 -11.51 -4.72 -15.16
CA LEU A 210 -11.86 -3.39 -14.67
C LEU A 210 -12.95 -2.76 -15.56
N LYS A 211 -14.07 -2.34 -14.96
CA LYS A 211 -15.13 -1.59 -15.64
C LYS A 211 -14.84 -0.09 -15.61
N THR A 212 -14.77 0.59 -16.75
CA THR A 212 -14.56 2.05 -16.76
C THR A 212 -15.61 2.83 -15.94
N GLY A 213 -15.18 3.82 -15.15
CA GLY A 213 -16.06 4.81 -14.49
C GLY A 213 -16.33 4.60 -12.99
N PHE A 214 -15.46 3.91 -12.26
CA PHE A 214 -15.56 3.76 -10.80
C PHE A 214 -15.03 4.95 -10.00
#